data_AF-A0AA38IW50-F1
#
_entry.id   AF-A0AA38IW50-F1
#
_cell.length_a   1.000
_cell.length_b   1.000
_cell.length_c   1.000
_cell.angle_alpha   90.00
_cell.angle_beta   90.00
_cell.angle_gamma   90.00
#
_symmetry.space_group_name_H-M   'P 1'
#
loop_
_entity.id
_entity.type
_entity.pdbx_description
1 polymer ?
#
loop_
_entity_poly.entity_id
_entity_poly.type
_entity_poly.pdbx_seq_one_letter_code
_entity_poly.pdbx_strand_id
1 'polypeptide(L)'
;MWNIKQQFETDGYVVLEDFLSEAEADALRAECDNLIKNMPEESNRTVFSSADSNSQQDKDKYFLDSADKISYFYEADALGPNGELKVDPSLSLNKIGHALHELNPVFREVTFNEKVKECCFQLGYEDPVLVQSMYIFKNPGLGSEVIAHQDATYLHTEPVKVVGFWVALEDATQENGCLWFSKGSHKSGVHRRYVRNPDKNSSDLLIYTSPLPYYQKSGFTPVPVKKGTCILIHGQVVHYSHPNKSNKSRHAYTFHVVEQKNTKYSEDNWLQAPDKPFLSLYRN
;
A
#
# COMPACT_ATOMS: atom_id res chain seq x y z
N MET A 1 11.90 -14.59 18.92
CA MET A 1 10.50 -14.14 18.84
C MET A 1 10.52 -12.62 18.92
N TRP A 2 9.95 -11.92 17.94
CA TRP A 2 10.00 -10.45 17.86
C TRP A 2 9.24 -9.82 19.05
N ASN A 3 9.73 -8.72 19.61
CA ASN A 3 8.99 -7.93 20.60
C ASN A 3 8.12 -6.89 19.88
N ILE A 4 7.09 -7.36 19.17
CA ILE A 4 6.32 -6.55 18.23
C ILE A 4 5.61 -5.42 18.96
N LYS A 5 4.86 -5.74 20.01
CA LYS A 5 3.98 -4.78 20.69
C LYS A 5 4.73 -3.57 21.22
N GLN A 6 5.80 -3.79 21.99
CA GLN A 6 6.53 -2.70 22.63
C GLN A 6 7.18 -1.77 21.59
N GLN A 7 7.80 -2.34 20.56
CA GLN A 7 8.47 -1.54 19.53
C GLN A 7 7.43 -0.79 18.67
N PHE A 8 6.32 -1.43 18.31
CA PHE A 8 5.24 -0.80 17.56
C PHE A 8 4.61 0.38 18.32
N GLU A 9 4.38 0.22 19.64
CA GLU A 9 3.88 1.29 20.51
C GLU A 9 4.88 2.44 20.67
N THR A 10 6.18 2.14 20.68
CA THR A 10 7.24 3.14 20.85
C THR A 10 7.48 3.92 19.55
N ASP A 11 7.63 3.20 18.44
CA ASP A 11 8.22 3.72 17.20
C ASP A 11 7.18 3.98 16.12
N GLY A 12 6.04 3.28 16.17
CA GLY A 12 5.01 3.30 15.13
C GLY A 12 5.29 2.34 13.97
N TYR A 13 6.39 1.59 14.02
CA TYR A 13 6.71 0.55 13.05
C TYR A 13 7.63 -0.51 13.67
N VAL A 14 7.70 -1.70 13.07
CA VAL A 14 8.59 -2.80 13.49
C VAL A 14 9.18 -3.46 12.27
N VAL A 15 10.49 -3.72 12.28
CA VAL A 15 11.19 -4.46 11.21
C VAL A 15 11.33 -5.92 11.64
N LEU A 16 10.80 -6.82 10.80
CA LEU A 16 10.79 -8.27 10.99
C LEU A 16 11.66 -8.89 9.89
N GLU A 17 12.95 -9.04 10.17
CA GLU A 17 13.88 -9.74 9.28
C GLU A 17 13.51 -11.23 9.16
N ASP A 18 13.84 -11.85 8.03
CA ASP A 18 13.54 -13.25 7.72
C ASP A 18 12.04 -13.61 7.83
N PHE A 19 11.16 -12.63 7.57
CA PHE A 19 9.72 -12.83 7.64
C PHE A 19 9.24 -13.79 6.55
N LEU A 20 9.65 -13.58 5.30
CA LEU A 20 9.55 -14.55 4.22
C LEU A 20 10.91 -15.16 3.92
N SER A 21 10.90 -16.43 3.54
CA SER A 21 12.03 -17.06 2.87
C SER A 21 12.25 -16.44 1.49
N GLU A 22 13.46 -16.58 0.95
CA GLU A 22 13.75 -16.10 -0.41
C GLU A 22 12.83 -16.76 -1.45
N ALA A 23 12.49 -18.04 -1.28
CA ALA A 23 11.60 -18.78 -2.17
C ALA A 23 10.17 -18.24 -2.16
N GLU A 24 9.62 -17.88 -0.99
CA GLU A 24 8.30 -17.24 -0.89
C GLU A 24 8.31 -15.87 -1.56
N ALA A 25 9.36 -15.08 -1.37
CA ALA A 25 9.51 -13.78 -2.03
C ALA A 25 9.65 -13.93 -3.56
N ASP A 26 10.41 -14.91 -4.04
CA ASP A 26 10.54 -15.22 -5.47
C ASP A 26 9.24 -15.72 -6.09
N ALA A 27 8.45 -16.51 -5.35
CA ALA A 27 7.14 -16.94 -5.82
C ALA A 27 6.20 -15.75 -6.06
N LEU A 28 6.20 -14.76 -5.16
CA LEU A 28 5.43 -13.51 -5.34
C LEU A 28 5.98 -12.67 -6.50
N ARG A 29 7.30 -12.62 -6.72
CA ARG A 29 7.90 -11.96 -7.89
C ARG A 29 7.43 -12.62 -9.19
N ALA A 30 7.58 -13.93 -9.28
CA ALA A 30 7.21 -14.71 -10.47
C ALA A 30 5.72 -14.61 -10.76
N GLU A 31 4.87 -14.63 -9.73
CA GLU A 31 3.43 -14.46 -9.92
C GLU A 31 3.06 -13.05 -10.40
N CYS A 32 3.78 -12.02 -9.95
CA CYS A 32 3.61 -10.68 -10.50
C CYS A 32 3.97 -10.63 -12.00
N ASP A 33 5.06 -11.29 -12.40
CA ASP A 33 5.45 -11.37 -13.81
C ASP A 33 4.38 -12.13 -14.63
N ASN A 34 3.75 -13.16 -14.07
CA ASN A 34 2.61 -13.86 -14.68
C ASN A 34 1.39 -12.94 -14.82
N LEU A 35 1.07 -12.14 -13.80
CA LEU A 35 -0.04 -11.17 -13.86
C LEU A 35 0.19 -10.14 -14.97
N ILE A 36 1.40 -9.61 -15.09
CA ILE A 36 1.75 -8.66 -16.17
C ILE A 36 1.59 -9.32 -17.54
N LYS A 37 2.11 -10.54 -17.70
CA LYS A 37 2.03 -11.28 -18.97
C LYS A 37 0.58 -11.57 -19.39
N ASN A 38 -0.31 -11.78 -18.42
CA ASN A 38 -1.72 -12.10 -18.64
C ASN A 38 -2.64 -10.90 -18.34
N MET A 39 -2.10 -9.68 -18.37
CA MET A 39 -2.87 -8.48 -18.06
C MET A 39 -4.03 -8.32 -19.05
N PRO A 40 -5.27 -8.08 -18.58
CA PRO A 40 -6.42 -7.89 -19.47
C PRO A 40 -6.21 -6.70 -20.41
N GLU A 41 -6.64 -6.83 -21.68
CA GLU A 41 -6.50 -5.74 -22.67
C GLU A 41 -7.15 -4.43 -22.22
N GLU A 42 -8.23 -4.50 -21.44
CA GLU A 42 -8.90 -3.33 -20.88
C GLU A 42 -8.02 -2.56 -19.88
N SER A 43 -7.10 -3.25 -19.20
CA SER A 43 -6.11 -2.64 -18.30
C SER A 43 -4.96 -1.95 -19.05
N ASN A 44 -4.83 -2.18 -20.37
CA ASN A 44 -3.97 -1.37 -21.25
C ASN A 44 -4.63 -0.04 -21.65
N ARG A 45 -5.94 0.15 -21.41
CA ARG A 45 -6.71 1.29 -21.94
C ARG A 45 -7.04 2.38 -20.93
N THR A 46 -6.84 2.15 -19.62
CA THR A 46 -7.08 3.18 -18.59
C THR A 46 -6.05 4.32 -18.59
N VAL A 47 -5.22 4.38 -19.62
CA VAL A 47 -4.09 5.29 -19.75
C VAL A 47 -4.52 6.71 -20.17
N PHE A 48 -5.81 6.97 -20.40
CA PHE A 48 -6.29 8.26 -20.89
C PHE A 48 -6.67 9.27 -19.78
N SER A 49 -5.80 10.28 -19.59
CA SER A 49 -6.08 11.74 -19.76
C SER A 49 -5.42 12.68 -18.72
N SER A 50 -4.38 13.39 -19.17
CA SER A 50 -3.94 14.72 -18.69
C SER A 50 -3.19 14.83 -17.34
N ALA A 51 -1.87 14.62 -17.43
CA ALA A 51 -0.77 15.45 -16.90
C ALA A 51 -0.68 15.90 -15.42
N ASP A 52 -1.60 15.55 -14.52
CA ASP A 52 -1.45 15.82 -13.08
C ASP A 52 -1.84 14.58 -12.24
N SER A 53 -0.82 13.80 -11.85
CA SER A 53 -0.96 12.44 -11.28
C SER A 53 -1.76 12.35 -9.98
N ASN A 54 -1.90 13.44 -9.21
CA ASN A 54 -2.70 13.47 -7.98
C ASN A 54 -4.15 13.89 -8.22
N SER A 55 -4.45 14.66 -9.26
CA SER A 55 -5.81 15.18 -9.51
C SER A 55 -6.67 14.23 -10.35
N GLN A 56 -6.05 13.27 -11.04
CA GLN A 56 -6.77 12.30 -11.87
C GLN A 56 -7.34 11.14 -11.06
N GLN A 57 -6.63 10.65 -10.04
CA GLN A 57 -7.14 9.62 -9.12
C GLN A 57 -8.43 10.07 -8.42
N ASP A 58 -8.53 11.38 -8.14
CA ASP A 58 -9.71 12.00 -7.54
C ASP A 58 -10.94 11.94 -8.44
N LYS A 59 -10.78 11.74 -9.75
CA LYS A 59 -11.84 11.70 -10.77
C LYS A 59 -12.04 10.31 -11.38
N ASP A 60 -11.17 9.37 -11.05
CA ASP A 60 -11.08 8.09 -11.75
C ASP A 60 -11.95 7.02 -11.10
N LYS A 61 -13.04 6.69 -11.81
CA LYS A 61 -13.92 5.57 -11.44
C LYS A 61 -13.17 4.24 -11.43
N TYR A 62 -12.13 4.05 -12.26
CA TYR A 62 -11.33 2.83 -12.27
C TYR A 62 -10.62 2.61 -10.93
N PHE A 63 -10.08 3.67 -10.32
CA PHE A 63 -9.49 3.59 -8.99
C PHE A 63 -10.53 3.19 -7.94
N LEU A 64 -11.70 3.85 -7.89
CA LEU A 64 -12.75 3.48 -6.94
C LEU A 64 -13.26 2.04 -7.13
N ASP A 65 -13.46 1.63 -8.39
CA ASP A 65 -13.94 0.31 -8.77
C ASP A 65 -12.88 -0.79 -8.64
N SER A 66 -11.66 -0.46 -8.20
CA SER A 66 -10.56 -1.41 -8.00
C SER A 66 -10.52 -2.03 -6.60
N ALA A 67 -11.38 -1.58 -5.68
CA ALA A 67 -11.41 -1.97 -4.27
C ALA A 67 -11.41 -3.50 -4.08
N ASP A 68 -12.11 -4.23 -4.94
CA ASP A 68 -12.29 -5.67 -4.90
C ASP A 68 -11.73 -6.39 -6.15
N LYS A 69 -10.82 -5.73 -6.90
CA LYS A 69 -10.25 -6.25 -8.16
C LYS A 69 -8.73 -6.31 -8.13
N ILE A 70 -8.17 -6.97 -9.14
CA ILE A 70 -6.75 -6.85 -9.53
C ILE A 70 -6.69 -5.87 -10.70
N SER A 71 -6.39 -4.62 -10.39
CA SER A 71 -6.25 -3.47 -11.29
C SER A 71 -4.81 -2.99 -11.35
N TYR A 72 -4.45 -2.34 -12.47
CA TYR A 72 -3.09 -1.99 -12.82
C TYR A 72 -2.96 -0.47 -12.90
N PHE A 73 -1.95 0.08 -12.24
CA PHE A 73 -1.73 1.52 -12.13
C PHE A 73 -0.31 1.86 -12.59
N TYR A 74 -0.20 2.83 -13.50
CA TYR A 74 1.03 3.17 -14.18
C TYR A 74 1.75 4.36 -13.51
N GLU A 75 3.07 4.42 -13.69
CA GLU A 75 3.87 5.59 -13.38
C GLU A 75 3.46 6.75 -14.30
N ALA A 76 3.17 7.92 -13.73
CA ALA A 76 2.74 9.08 -14.51
C ALA A 76 3.79 9.47 -15.58
N ASP A 77 5.08 9.37 -15.23
CA ASP A 77 6.18 9.68 -16.14
C ASP A 77 6.35 8.64 -17.26
N ALA A 78 5.81 7.43 -17.10
CA ALA A 78 5.78 6.41 -18.14
C ALA A 78 4.72 6.68 -19.21
N LEU A 79 3.85 7.68 -19.01
CA LEU A 79 2.74 8.00 -19.93
C LEU A 79 3.05 9.24 -20.77
N GLY A 80 2.69 9.18 -22.05
CA GLY A 80 2.66 10.30 -22.98
C GLY A 80 1.47 11.22 -22.78
N PRO A 81 1.45 12.39 -23.45
CA PRO A 81 0.36 13.36 -23.33
C PRO A 81 -1.02 12.78 -23.66
N ASN A 82 -1.07 11.75 -24.51
CA ASN A 82 -2.31 11.10 -24.91
C ASN A 82 -2.50 9.74 -24.23
N GLY A 83 -1.71 9.41 -23.20
CA GLY A 83 -1.82 8.12 -22.53
C GLY A 83 -1.18 6.95 -23.27
N GLU A 84 -0.25 7.20 -24.18
CA GLU A 84 0.58 6.15 -24.75
C GLU A 84 1.73 5.80 -23.80
N LEU A 85 2.13 4.53 -23.73
CA LEU A 85 3.30 4.13 -22.94
C LEU A 85 4.58 4.62 -23.63
N LYS A 86 5.42 5.35 -22.89
CA LYS A 86 6.75 5.81 -23.35
C LYS A 86 7.83 4.74 -23.22
N VAL A 87 7.60 3.75 -22.35
CA VAL A 87 8.52 2.67 -22.03
C VAL A 87 7.78 1.34 -22.05
N ASP A 88 8.52 0.24 -21.93
CA ASP A 88 7.93 -1.10 -21.89
C ASP A 88 6.81 -1.19 -20.82
N PRO A 89 5.67 -1.85 -21.10
CA PRO A 89 4.57 -1.99 -20.14
C PRO A 89 5.02 -2.55 -18.78
N SER A 90 5.97 -3.51 -18.78
CA SER A 90 6.50 -4.10 -17.54
C SER A 90 7.30 -3.12 -16.68
N LEU A 91 7.84 -2.05 -17.29
CA LEU A 91 8.56 -0.96 -16.61
C LEU A 91 7.71 0.29 -16.39
N SER A 92 6.46 0.26 -16.85
CA SER A 92 5.53 1.37 -16.74
C SER A 92 4.62 1.27 -15.52
N LEU A 93 4.52 0.09 -14.88
CA LEU A 93 3.62 -0.13 -13.75
C LEU A 93 4.19 0.45 -12.45
N ASN A 94 3.42 1.32 -11.79
CA ASN A 94 3.70 1.78 -10.43
C ASN A 94 3.26 0.74 -9.40
N LYS A 95 2.04 0.23 -9.55
CA LYS A 95 1.45 -0.77 -8.64
C LYS A 95 0.36 -1.62 -9.29
N ILE A 96 0.05 -2.74 -8.64
CA ILE A 96 -1.16 -3.56 -8.87
C ILE A 96 -1.95 -3.60 -7.57
N GLY A 97 -3.28 -3.47 -7.61
CA GLY A 97 -4.15 -3.48 -6.43
C GLY A 97 -5.63 -3.58 -6.80
N HIS A 98 -6.57 -3.72 -5.87
CA HIS A 98 -6.39 -3.68 -4.42
C HIS A 98 -6.77 -4.99 -3.72
N ALA A 99 -7.08 -6.07 -4.47
CA ALA A 99 -7.57 -7.35 -3.93
C ALA A 99 -6.70 -8.58 -4.28
N LEU A 100 -5.38 -8.41 -4.49
CA LEU A 100 -4.45 -9.53 -4.68
C LEU A 100 -4.56 -10.61 -3.58
N HIS A 101 -4.64 -10.20 -2.32
CA HIS A 101 -4.79 -11.09 -1.15
C HIS A 101 -6.05 -11.97 -1.20
N GLU A 102 -7.08 -11.55 -1.93
CA GLU A 102 -8.35 -12.26 -2.04
C GLU A 102 -8.38 -13.10 -3.32
N LEU A 103 -8.02 -12.50 -4.44
CA LEU A 103 -8.27 -13.05 -5.78
C LEU A 103 -7.11 -13.85 -6.36
N ASN A 104 -5.90 -13.70 -5.83
CA ASN A 104 -4.74 -14.44 -6.31
C ASN A 104 -4.24 -15.45 -5.26
N PRO A 105 -4.19 -16.76 -5.58
CA PRO A 105 -3.79 -17.80 -4.62
C PRO A 105 -2.40 -17.61 -3.99
N VAL A 106 -1.40 -17.13 -4.75
CA VAL A 106 -0.02 -16.98 -4.25
C VAL A 106 0.08 -15.84 -3.25
N PHE A 107 -0.53 -14.69 -3.56
CA PHE A 107 -0.60 -13.56 -2.63
C PHE A 107 -1.47 -13.88 -1.42
N ARG A 108 -2.55 -14.64 -1.61
CA ARG A 108 -3.42 -15.12 -0.54
C ARG A 108 -2.65 -16.00 0.46
N GLU A 109 -1.91 -17.00 -0.02
CA GLU A 109 -1.15 -17.91 0.85
C GLU A 109 -0.21 -17.17 1.79
N VAL A 110 0.51 -16.16 1.29
CA VAL A 110 1.39 -15.32 2.11
C VAL A 110 0.60 -14.44 3.09
N THR A 111 -0.54 -13.89 2.67
CA THR A 111 -1.35 -12.98 3.50
C THR A 111 -1.99 -13.70 4.69
N PHE A 112 -2.42 -14.95 4.51
CA PHE A 112 -3.05 -15.77 5.56
C PHE A 112 -2.05 -16.68 6.29
N ASN A 113 -0.75 -16.47 6.11
CA ASN A 113 0.31 -17.22 6.78
C ASN A 113 0.25 -17.03 8.31
N GLU A 114 0.60 -18.08 9.06
CA GLU A 114 0.65 -18.05 10.54
C GLU A 114 1.54 -16.95 11.11
N LYS A 115 2.61 -16.54 10.41
CA LYS A 115 3.46 -15.41 10.82
C LYS A 115 2.67 -14.08 10.84
N VAL A 116 1.75 -13.88 9.90
CA VAL A 116 0.87 -12.70 9.85
C VAL A 116 -0.12 -12.73 11.01
N LYS A 117 -0.75 -13.90 11.25
CA LYS A 117 -1.67 -14.12 12.36
C LYS A 117 -1.00 -13.85 13.71
N GLU A 118 0.22 -14.35 13.90
CA GLU A 118 1.02 -14.12 15.10
C GLU A 118 1.34 -12.63 15.31
N CYS A 119 1.66 -11.88 14.24
CA CYS A 119 1.87 -10.44 14.34
C CYS A 119 0.61 -9.72 14.85
N CYS A 120 -0.56 -10.03 14.28
CA CYS A 120 -1.84 -9.47 14.72
C CYS A 120 -2.18 -9.88 16.16
N PHE A 121 -1.91 -11.13 16.53
CA PHE A 121 -2.12 -11.64 17.89
C PHE A 121 -1.28 -10.87 18.91
N GLN A 122 0.01 -10.66 18.65
CA GLN A 122 0.89 -9.88 19.53
C GLN A 122 0.48 -8.39 19.63
N LEU A 123 -0.09 -7.84 18.57
CA LEU A 123 -0.68 -6.50 18.57
C LEU A 123 -2.02 -6.43 19.32
N GLY A 124 -2.54 -7.58 19.77
CA GLY A 124 -3.80 -7.68 20.51
C GLY A 124 -5.04 -7.57 19.63
N TYR A 125 -4.94 -7.94 18.35
CA TYR A 125 -6.08 -7.96 17.44
C TYR A 125 -6.91 -9.23 17.70
N GLU A 126 -8.23 -9.07 17.79
CA GLU A 126 -9.21 -10.10 18.14
C GLU A 126 -10.06 -10.56 16.94
N ASP A 127 -10.52 -9.63 16.09
CA ASP A 127 -11.17 -9.93 14.81
C ASP A 127 -10.52 -9.13 13.66
N PRO A 128 -9.24 -9.40 13.34
CA PRO A 128 -8.54 -8.79 12.22
C PRO A 128 -9.16 -9.16 10.87
N VAL A 129 -9.34 -8.18 10.00
CA VAL A 129 -9.76 -8.36 8.60
C VAL A 129 -8.81 -7.70 7.61
N LEU A 130 -8.74 -8.25 6.40
CA LEU A 130 -7.95 -7.72 5.29
C LEU A 130 -8.80 -6.75 4.50
N VAL A 131 -8.34 -5.50 4.40
CA VAL A 131 -9.09 -4.43 3.71
C VAL A 131 -8.49 -4.07 2.36
N GLN A 132 -7.19 -4.33 2.17
CA GLN A 132 -6.46 -3.93 0.97
C GLN A 132 -5.18 -4.74 0.82
N SER A 133 -4.77 -4.98 -0.43
CA SER A 133 -3.42 -5.42 -0.77
C SER A 133 -2.94 -4.79 -2.07
N MET A 134 -1.66 -4.49 -2.17
CA MET A 134 -1.02 -3.93 -3.35
C MET A 134 0.34 -4.58 -3.58
N TYR A 135 0.75 -4.58 -4.85
CA TYR A 135 2.11 -4.83 -5.27
C TYR A 135 2.73 -3.52 -5.74
N ILE A 136 3.92 -3.17 -5.26
CA ILE A 136 4.61 -1.90 -5.58
C ILE A 136 5.93 -2.22 -6.28
N PHE A 137 6.12 -1.71 -7.49
CA PHE A 137 7.26 -2.04 -8.35
C PHE A 137 8.52 -1.23 -8.02
N LYS A 138 8.38 0.10 -7.91
CA LYS A 138 9.52 1.05 -7.91
C LYS A 138 10.51 0.71 -9.03
N ASN A 139 10.10 0.92 -10.27
CA ASN A 139 10.93 0.57 -11.42
C ASN A 139 12.28 1.33 -11.41
N PRO A 140 13.36 0.73 -11.95
CA PRO A 140 14.66 1.38 -12.06
C PRO A 140 14.55 2.71 -12.80
N GLY A 141 15.12 3.79 -12.24
CA GLY A 141 15.15 5.13 -12.84
C GLY A 141 13.79 5.85 -13.00
N LEU A 142 12.67 5.15 -12.83
CA LEU A 142 11.31 5.68 -13.06
C LEU A 142 10.42 5.64 -11.82
N GLY A 143 10.73 4.81 -10.82
CA GLY A 143 9.85 4.60 -9.66
C GLY A 143 9.59 5.90 -8.89
N SER A 144 8.38 6.43 -8.96
CA SER A 144 8.01 7.75 -8.42
C SER A 144 8.13 7.86 -6.90
N GLU A 145 8.31 9.07 -6.36
CA GLU A 145 8.23 9.32 -4.91
C GLU A 145 6.88 8.87 -4.35
N VAL A 146 6.88 8.28 -3.15
CA VAL A 146 5.66 8.24 -2.33
C VAL A 146 5.80 9.33 -1.29
N ILE A 147 4.98 10.37 -1.39
CA ILE A 147 5.01 11.53 -0.50
C ILE A 147 4.70 11.12 0.95
N ALA A 148 5.11 11.95 1.91
CA ALA A 148 4.89 11.66 3.33
C ALA A 148 3.41 11.64 3.69
N HIS A 149 2.96 10.53 4.28
CA HIS A 149 1.56 10.29 4.61
C HIS A 149 1.39 9.33 5.80
N GLN A 150 0.15 9.15 6.23
CA GLN A 150 -0.29 8.16 7.21
C GLN A 150 -1.29 7.22 6.51
N ASP A 151 -1.25 5.91 6.72
CA ASP A 151 -2.21 5.00 6.06
C ASP A 151 -3.66 5.26 6.50
N ALA A 152 -3.87 5.68 7.75
CA ALA A 152 -5.17 6.05 8.30
C ALA A 152 -5.74 7.35 7.68
N THR A 153 -4.98 8.06 6.84
CA THR A 153 -5.53 9.07 5.93
C THR A 153 -6.48 8.42 4.91
N TYR A 154 -6.17 7.22 4.44
CA TYR A 154 -6.90 6.51 3.37
C TYR A 154 -7.80 5.39 3.90
N LEU A 155 -7.35 4.69 4.95
CA LEU A 155 -8.01 3.54 5.57
C LEU A 155 -8.37 3.89 7.03
N HIS A 156 -9.29 4.83 7.20
CA HIS A 156 -9.62 5.37 8.51
C HIS A 156 -10.55 4.46 9.31
N THR A 157 -10.29 4.34 10.61
CA THR A 157 -11.18 3.67 11.57
C THR A 157 -11.27 4.47 12.86
N GLU A 158 -12.35 4.25 13.62
CA GLU A 158 -12.54 4.85 14.94
C GLU A 158 -12.76 3.77 16.01
N PRO A 159 -11.85 3.62 17.00
CA PRO A 159 -10.51 4.21 17.06
C PRO A 159 -9.59 3.72 15.92
N VAL A 160 -8.44 4.35 15.70
CA VAL A 160 -7.51 3.94 14.64
C VAL A 160 -6.86 2.60 14.97
N LYS A 161 -7.21 1.57 14.21
CA LYS A 161 -6.76 0.18 14.38
C LYS A 161 -6.47 -0.46 13.02
N VAL A 162 -5.59 0.19 12.28
CA VAL A 162 -5.06 -0.30 11.00
C VAL A 162 -3.55 -0.51 11.12
N VAL A 163 -3.08 -1.64 10.60
CA VAL A 163 -1.66 -1.96 10.45
C VAL A 163 -1.37 -2.35 9.00
N GLY A 164 -0.37 -1.70 8.42
CA GLY A 164 0.20 -2.09 7.13
C GLY A 164 1.28 -3.13 7.33
N PHE A 165 1.27 -4.18 6.52
CA PHE A 165 2.37 -5.10 6.32
C PHE A 165 3.04 -4.71 5.01
N TRP A 166 4.31 -4.35 5.07
CA TRP A 166 5.12 -4.04 3.89
C TRP A 166 6.24 -5.08 3.78
N VAL A 167 6.20 -5.92 2.75
CA VAL A 167 7.12 -7.05 2.58
C VAL A 167 8.06 -6.77 1.41
N ALA A 168 9.36 -6.73 1.68
CA ALA A 168 10.40 -6.59 0.67
C ALA A 168 10.50 -7.87 -0.18
N LEU A 169 10.24 -7.78 -1.48
CA LEU A 169 10.47 -8.88 -2.43
C LEU A 169 11.84 -8.81 -3.08
N GLU A 170 12.51 -7.67 -2.94
CA GLU A 170 13.87 -7.36 -3.34
C GLU A 170 14.53 -6.53 -2.23
N ASP A 171 15.86 -6.46 -2.20
CA ASP A 171 16.57 -5.57 -1.29
C ASP A 171 16.07 -4.13 -1.45
N ALA A 172 15.70 -3.49 -0.34
CA ALA A 172 15.32 -2.09 -0.29
C ALA A 172 16.45 -1.28 0.33
N THR A 173 17.08 -0.45 -0.47
CA THR A 173 18.21 0.40 -0.09
C THR A 173 17.83 1.88 -0.22
N GLN A 174 18.67 2.78 0.28
CA GLN A 174 18.39 4.21 0.14
C GLN A 174 18.40 4.65 -1.33
N GLU A 175 19.23 4.00 -2.16
CA GLU A 175 19.40 4.30 -3.58
C GLU A 175 18.20 3.88 -4.44
N ASN A 176 17.54 2.77 -4.09
CA ASN A 176 16.36 2.26 -4.82
C ASN A 176 15.01 2.60 -4.15
N GLY A 177 15.03 3.45 -3.11
CA GLY A 177 13.82 4.00 -2.51
C GLY A 177 13.22 3.12 -1.41
N CYS A 178 14.02 2.78 -0.40
CA CYS A 178 13.55 2.22 0.87
C CYS A 178 12.57 3.17 1.57
N LEU A 179 11.86 2.64 2.58
CA LEU A 179 10.96 3.45 3.39
C LEU A 179 11.74 4.35 4.36
N TRP A 180 11.12 5.48 4.69
CA TRP A 180 11.58 6.44 5.68
C TRP A 180 10.45 6.70 6.67
N PHE A 181 10.75 6.67 7.96
CA PHE A 181 9.74 6.82 9.02
C PHE A 181 10.07 7.98 9.95
N SER A 182 9.05 8.72 10.37
CA SER A 182 9.14 9.63 11.52
C SER A 182 8.75 8.87 12.78
N LYS A 183 9.75 8.36 13.50
CA LYS A 183 9.57 7.52 14.69
C LYS A 183 8.72 8.23 15.75
N GLY A 184 7.68 7.56 16.25
CA GLY A 184 6.78 8.08 17.28
C GLY A 184 5.67 9.02 16.79
N SER A 185 5.66 9.38 15.50
CA SER A 185 4.65 10.28 14.91
C SER A 185 3.23 9.70 14.89
N HIS A 186 3.06 8.40 15.12
CA HIS A 186 1.73 7.77 15.28
C HIS A 186 0.95 8.28 16.48
N LYS A 187 1.61 8.98 17.41
CA LYS A 187 1.01 9.52 18.63
C LYS A 187 0.33 10.88 18.44
N SER A 188 0.41 11.49 17.25
CA SER A 188 -0.13 12.84 16.99
C SER A 188 -1.50 12.85 16.29
N GLY A 189 -2.22 11.72 16.26
CA GLY A 189 -3.52 11.64 15.61
C GLY A 189 -3.43 11.51 14.08
N VAL A 190 -4.56 11.60 13.39
CA VAL A 190 -4.61 11.59 11.91
C VAL A 190 -4.64 13.04 11.43
N HIS A 191 -3.66 13.44 10.62
CA HIS A 191 -3.48 14.85 10.23
C HIS A 191 -4.39 15.29 9.08
N ARG A 192 -4.85 14.35 8.25
CA ARG A 192 -5.65 14.58 7.04
C ARG A 192 -6.39 13.29 6.69
N ARG A 193 -7.58 13.37 6.11
CA ARG A 193 -8.30 12.22 5.53
C ARG A 193 -8.47 12.38 4.02
N TYR A 194 -8.52 11.26 3.32
CA TYR A 194 -8.88 11.13 1.91
C TYR A 194 -10.19 10.36 1.82
N VAL A 195 -11.24 11.04 1.38
CA VAL A 195 -12.63 10.59 1.54
C VAL A 195 -13.38 10.66 0.21
N ARG A 196 -14.44 9.86 0.11
CA ARG A 196 -15.48 10.03 -0.92
C ARG A 196 -16.07 11.43 -0.82
N ASN A 197 -16.15 12.10 -1.95
CA ASN A 197 -16.65 13.46 -2.00
C ASN A 197 -18.14 13.46 -1.61
N PRO A 198 -18.54 14.18 -0.55
CA PRO A 198 -19.95 14.28 -0.18
C PRO A 198 -20.77 15.09 -1.20
N ASP A 199 -20.13 15.96 -1.98
CA ASP A 199 -20.79 16.70 -3.06
C ASP A 199 -20.98 15.83 -4.30
N LYS A 200 -22.19 15.30 -4.46
CA LYS A 200 -22.60 14.47 -5.61
C LYS A 200 -22.62 15.21 -6.94
N ASN A 201 -22.54 16.55 -6.94
CA ASN A 201 -22.50 17.36 -8.15
C ASN A 201 -21.07 17.69 -8.58
N SER A 202 -20.06 17.38 -7.76
CA SER A 202 -18.66 17.57 -8.12
C SER A 202 -18.21 16.54 -9.17
N SER A 203 -17.28 16.94 -10.04
CA SER A 203 -16.56 15.99 -10.88
C SER A 203 -15.53 15.17 -10.10
N ASP A 204 -15.10 15.66 -8.94
CA ASP A 204 -14.14 14.97 -8.08
C ASP A 204 -14.90 13.97 -7.21
N LEU A 205 -14.60 12.68 -7.38
CA LEU A 205 -15.19 11.57 -6.64
C LEU A 205 -14.53 11.41 -5.26
N LEU A 206 -13.29 11.86 -5.11
CA LEU A 206 -12.52 11.80 -3.87
C LEU A 206 -11.93 13.17 -3.57
N ILE A 207 -11.85 13.50 -2.29
CA ILE A 207 -11.24 14.75 -1.82
C ILE A 207 -10.42 14.50 -0.57
N TYR A 208 -9.51 15.42 -0.31
CA TYR A 208 -8.88 15.49 1.01
C TYR A 208 -9.59 16.50 1.90
N THR A 209 -9.75 16.15 3.18
CA THR A 209 -10.47 16.98 4.17
C THR A 209 -9.70 18.23 4.62
N SER A 210 -8.42 18.34 4.30
CA SER A 210 -7.54 19.44 4.68
C SER A 210 -6.41 19.57 3.65
N PRO A 211 -5.52 20.59 3.69
CA PRO A 211 -4.30 20.62 2.88
C PRO A 211 -3.29 19.54 3.28
N LEU A 212 -2.28 19.29 2.43
CA LEU A 212 -1.18 18.37 2.76
C LEU A 212 -0.36 18.93 3.93
N PRO A 213 -0.18 18.19 5.04
CA PRO A 213 0.68 18.63 6.12
C PRO A 213 2.14 18.72 5.69
N TYR A 214 2.85 19.73 6.20
CA TYR A 214 4.29 19.82 6.02
C TYR A 214 5.01 18.95 7.06
N TYR A 215 5.83 18.02 6.57
CA TYR A 215 6.68 17.18 7.41
C TYR A 215 8.16 17.52 7.16
N GLN A 216 8.85 17.99 8.20
CA GLN A 216 10.27 18.30 8.09
C GLN A 216 11.07 17.01 7.88
N LYS A 217 11.73 16.89 6.73
CA LYS A 217 12.44 15.66 6.31
C LYS A 217 13.57 15.25 7.27
N SER A 218 14.16 16.18 8.03
CA SER A 218 15.17 15.87 9.06
C SER A 218 14.63 15.05 10.24
N GLY A 219 13.31 14.95 10.40
CA GLY A 219 12.65 14.12 11.40
C GLY A 219 12.42 12.66 10.97
N PHE A 220 12.95 12.24 9.82
CA PHE A 220 12.79 10.89 9.29
C PHE A 220 14.09 10.10 9.30
N THR A 221 13.97 8.80 9.53
CA THR A 221 15.09 7.84 9.48
C THR A 221 14.88 6.85 8.33
N PRO A 222 15.89 6.56 7.50
CA PRO A 222 15.80 5.54 6.46
C PRO A 222 15.78 4.14 7.08
N VAL A 223 14.98 3.25 6.49
CA VAL A 223 14.88 1.85 6.92
C VAL A 223 15.19 0.94 5.73
N PRO A 224 16.49 0.79 5.36
CA PRO A 224 16.89 -0.18 4.36
C PRO A 224 16.76 -1.60 4.92
N VAL A 225 16.27 -2.53 4.11
CA VAL A 225 16.02 -3.91 4.52
C VAL A 225 16.36 -4.89 3.40
N LYS A 226 16.62 -6.14 3.77
CA LYS A 226 16.86 -7.22 2.82
C LYS A 226 15.57 -7.80 2.26
N LYS A 227 15.66 -8.44 1.11
CA LYS A 227 14.60 -9.30 0.57
C LYS A 227 14.09 -10.26 1.66
N GLY A 228 12.77 -10.44 1.72
CA GLY A 228 12.08 -11.28 2.70
C GLY A 228 11.72 -10.56 4.01
N THR A 229 12.29 -9.38 4.29
CA THR A 229 11.94 -8.60 5.48
C THR A 229 10.53 -8.01 5.38
N CYS A 230 9.75 -8.09 6.47
CA CYS A 230 8.48 -7.39 6.62
C CYS A 230 8.64 -6.18 7.55
N ILE A 231 8.01 -5.06 7.23
CA ILE A 231 7.87 -3.90 8.09
C ILE A 231 6.40 -3.76 8.46
N LEU A 232 6.09 -3.86 9.75
CA LEU A 232 4.77 -3.51 10.28
C LEU A 232 4.69 -1.98 10.40
N ILE A 233 3.61 -1.39 9.92
CA ILE A 233 3.41 0.06 9.82
C ILE A 233 2.13 0.43 10.58
N HIS A 234 2.25 1.20 11.65
CA HIS A 234 1.08 1.73 12.34
C HIS A 234 0.35 2.70 11.43
N GLY A 235 -0.98 2.63 11.33
CA GLY A 235 -1.70 3.49 10.40
C GLY A 235 -1.56 5.01 10.62
N GLN A 236 -0.94 5.44 11.71
CA GLN A 236 -0.70 6.85 12.03
C GLN A 236 0.79 7.21 11.95
N VAL A 237 1.70 6.27 11.73
CA VAL A 237 3.12 6.63 11.58
C VAL A 237 3.31 7.33 10.23
N VAL A 238 3.93 8.50 10.27
CA VAL A 238 4.25 9.23 9.05
C VAL A 238 5.43 8.57 8.38
N HIS A 239 5.24 8.19 7.12
CA HIS A 239 6.28 7.53 6.34
C HIS A 239 6.24 7.95 4.87
N TYR A 240 7.35 7.77 4.16
CA TYR A 240 7.50 8.11 2.75
C TYR A 240 8.57 7.22 2.07
N SER A 241 8.73 7.33 0.75
CA SER A 241 9.89 6.76 0.05
C SER A 241 10.37 7.65 -1.08
N HIS A 242 11.69 7.86 -1.17
CA HIS A 242 12.30 8.61 -2.27
C HIS A 242 12.12 7.93 -3.63
N PRO A 243 12.13 8.69 -4.75
CA PRO A 243 12.17 8.10 -6.09
C PRO A 243 13.29 7.06 -6.23
N ASN A 244 13.04 6.00 -7.01
CA ASN A 244 14.09 5.05 -7.36
C ASN A 244 14.93 5.63 -8.51
N LYS A 245 16.14 6.08 -8.18
CA LYS A 245 17.11 6.61 -9.15
C LYS A 245 18.18 5.60 -9.53
N SER A 246 18.10 4.38 -8.99
CA SER A 246 19.07 3.32 -9.24
C SER A 246 18.74 2.54 -10.50
N ASN A 247 19.63 1.62 -10.87
CA ASN A 247 19.43 0.66 -11.96
C ASN A 247 18.78 -0.66 -11.50
N LYS A 248 18.34 -0.76 -10.24
CA LYS A 248 17.66 -1.93 -9.68
C LYS A 248 16.26 -1.55 -9.25
N SER A 249 15.30 -2.44 -9.45
CA SER A 249 13.94 -2.26 -8.97
C SER A 249 13.88 -2.41 -7.44
N ARG A 250 12.71 -2.12 -6.85
CA ARG A 250 12.44 -2.36 -5.43
C ARG A 250 11.04 -2.90 -5.28
N HIS A 251 10.84 -4.17 -5.59
CA HIS A 251 9.52 -4.76 -5.53
C HIS A 251 9.11 -5.02 -4.07
N ALA A 252 7.86 -4.72 -3.76
CA ALA A 252 7.28 -4.98 -2.45
C ALA A 252 5.83 -5.43 -2.57
N TYR A 253 5.44 -6.36 -1.71
CA TYR A 253 4.04 -6.71 -1.51
C TYR A 253 3.55 -6.05 -0.21
N THR A 254 2.40 -5.40 -0.26
CA THR A 254 1.82 -4.71 0.90
C THR A 254 0.38 -5.10 1.11
N PHE A 255 -0.06 -5.24 2.35
CA PHE A 255 -1.46 -5.42 2.68
C PHE A 255 -1.80 -4.80 4.02
N HIS A 256 -3.06 -4.44 4.20
CA HIS A 256 -3.54 -3.76 5.39
C HIS A 256 -4.54 -4.61 6.14
N VAL A 257 -4.29 -4.77 7.44
CA VAL A 257 -5.18 -5.42 8.38
C VAL A 257 -5.85 -4.36 9.25
N VAL A 258 -7.15 -4.51 9.45
CA VAL A 258 -7.96 -3.68 10.35
C VAL A 258 -8.55 -4.56 11.45
N GLU A 259 -8.50 -4.10 12.69
CA GLU A 259 -9.31 -4.69 13.76
C GLU A 259 -10.79 -4.33 13.54
N GLN A 260 -11.71 -5.30 13.53
CA GLN A 260 -13.14 -5.01 13.48
C GLN A 260 -13.77 -4.90 14.86
N LYS A 261 -13.28 -5.64 15.84
CA LYS A 261 -13.88 -5.65 17.18
C LYS A 261 -13.74 -4.26 17.81
N ASN A 262 -14.88 -3.71 18.23
CA ASN A 262 -14.99 -2.39 18.85
C ASN A 262 -14.38 -1.25 18.00
N THR A 263 -14.35 -1.41 16.68
CA THR A 263 -13.74 -0.47 15.76
C THR A 263 -14.70 -0.21 14.60
N LYS A 264 -14.99 1.05 14.30
CA LYS A 264 -15.81 1.44 13.16
C LYS A 264 -14.92 1.73 11.95
N TYR A 265 -15.03 0.94 10.88
CA TYR A 265 -14.45 1.30 9.59
C TYR A 265 -15.24 2.46 8.98
N SER A 266 -14.57 3.54 8.58
CA SER A 266 -15.28 4.74 8.12
C SER A 266 -15.96 4.52 6.78
N GLU A 267 -17.24 4.89 6.72
CA GLU A 267 -18.07 4.90 5.51
C GLU A 267 -17.57 5.92 4.47
N ASP A 268 -16.76 6.90 4.89
CA ASP A 268 -16.20 7.91 3.98
C ASP A 268 -14.92 7.44 3.28
N ASN A 269 -14.31 6.33 3.70
CA ASN A 269 -13.09 5.83 3.08
C ASN A 269 -13.35 5.58 1.58
N TRP A 270 -12.35 5.85 0.75
CA TRP A 270 -12.45 5.58 -0.68
C TRP A 270 -12.75 4.10 -0.94
N LEU A 271 -12.09 3.20 -0.21
CA LEU A 271 -12.25 1.76 -0.29
C LEU A 271 -13.42 1.33 0.58
N GLN A 272 -14.45 0.78 -0.05
CA GLN A 272 -15.63 0.20 0.58
C GLN A 272 -15.86 -1.20 0.01
N ALA A 273 -16.49 -2.07 0.79
CA ALA A 273 -16.92 -3.39 0.37
C ALA A 273 -18.43 -3.56 0.66
N PRO A 274 -19.31 -2.90 -0.11
CA PRO A 274 -20.75 -2.88 0.18
C PRO A 274 -21.43 -4.24 -0.06
N ASP A 275 -20.91 -5.04 -1.00
CA ASP A 275 -21.54 -6.28 -1.44
C ASP A 275 -21.01 -7.52 -0.70
N LYS A 276 -19.91 -7.40 0.03
CA LYS A 276 -19.29 -8.50 0.79
C LYS A 276 -18.46 -7.98 1.97
N PRO A 277 -18.41 -8.69 3.10
CA PRO A 277 -17.55 -8.32 4.21
C PRO A 277 -16.07 -8.51 3.85
N PHE A 278 -15.19 -7.72 4.48
CA PHE A 278 -13.74 -7.95 4.45
C PHE A 278 -13.40 -9.34 5.00
N LEU A 279 -12.37 -9.97 4.43
CA LEU A 279 -11.96 -11.32 4.81
C LEU A 279 -11.33 -11.34 6.20
N SER A 280 -11.82 -12.22 7.08
CA SER A 280 -11.23 -12.41 8.41
C SER A 280 -9.93 -13.18 8.34
N LEU A 281 -8.87 -12.60 8.92
CA LEU A 281 -7.52 -13.19 8.94
C LEU A 281 -7.48 -14.49 9.75
N TYR A 282 -8.16 -14.57 10.90
CA TYR A 282 -8.10 -15.75 11.77
C TYR A 282 -9.02 -16.90 11.34
N ARG A 283 -10.01 -16.64 10.48
CA ARG A 283 -10.98 -17.64 10.01
C ARG A 283 -10.67 -18.25 8.64
N ASN A 284 -9.57 -17.82 8.01
CA ASN A 284 -9.11 -18.26 6.70
C ASN A 284 -7.67 -18.79 6.78
#